data_AF-A0A545UV81-F1
#
_entry.id   AF-A0A545UV81-F1
#
_cell.length_a   1.000
_cell.length_b   1.000
_cell.length_c   1.000
_cell.angle_alpha   90.00
_cell.angle_beta   90.00
_cell.angle_gamma   90.00
#
_symmetry.space_group_name_H-M   'P 1'
#
loop_
_entity.id
_entity.type
_entity.pdbx_description
1 polymer ?
#
loop_
_entity_poly.entity_id
_entity_poly.type
_entity_poly.pdbx_seq_one_letter_code
_entity_poly.pdbx_strand_id
1 'polypeptide(L)'
;MSTSPRKTAAKAQDVLRAVTRHQAQHEISIIKLSEPITSHTAPEPRQRTSDASNSCLEGPTPASLEADLAHYSELFSKLRFSYVEQVTKEKFIRAIVGDPPLIVSMQENLELEKRNLGAKAELKSLKQDVASMVDGLELKARELSQKYTRIQLETARLEELPVKIHGLQSQVAELKAARATADSNPDMNLPLTKTRRLVSHRQAEQQEVTRELEALQSKLPRKRKEVERLEAELGPLETKRQNSRAAAREAKRRKEAALGGVGDDLEQRARWWRASESILTQLLDTKS
;
A
#
# COMPACT_ATOMS: atom_id res chain seq x y z
N MET A 1 -12.89 -2.08 16.10
CA MET A 1 -12.80 -3.53 15.84
C MET A 1 -11.83 -3.77 14.70
N SER A 2 -10.53 -3.93 14.98
CA SER A 2 -9.51 -4.21 13.95
C SER A 2 -9.22 -5.71 13.97
N THR A 3 -9.65 -6.42 12.93
CA THR A 3 -9.32 -7.84 12.77
C THR A 3 -7.85 -7.95 12.37
N SER A 4 -7.09 -8.79 13.08
CA SER A 4 -5.65 -8.96 12.83
C SER A 4 -5.42 -9.43 11.38
N PRO A 5 -4.48 -8.84 10.63
CA PRO A 5 -4.26 -9.14 9.20
C PRO A 5 -3.86 -10.61 8.93
N ARG A 6 -3.38 -11.31 9.96
CA ARG A 6 -3.10 -12.75 9.89
C ARG A 6 -4.38 -13.59 9.86
N LYS A 7 -5.44 -13.14 10.54
CA LYS A 7 -6.75 -13.80 10.55
C LYS A 7 -7.50 -13.60 9.25
N THR A 8 -7.29 -12.49 8.54
CA THR A 8 -7.93 -12.23 7.24
C THR A 8 -7.26 -13.03 6.11
N ALA A 9 -5.93 -13.18 6.14
CA ALA A 9 -5.21 -14.03 5.18
C ALA A 9 -5.59 -15.52 5.30
N ALA A 10 -5.67 -16.04 6.53
CA ALA A 10 -6.10 -17.43 6.77
C ALA A 10 -7.52 -17.68 6.24
N LYS A 11 -8.46 -16.76 6.55
CA LYS A 11 -9.83 -16.83 6.03
C LYS A 11 -9.89 -16.80 4.50
N ALA A 12 -9.07 -15.96 3.85
CA ALA A 12 -9.02 -15.91 2.38
C ALA A 12 -8.55 -17.24 1.77
N GLN A 13 -7.55 -17.88 2.37
CA GLN A 13 -7.06 -19.20 1.94
C GLN A 13 -8.11 -20.31 2.18
N ASP A 14 -8.83 -20.27 3.29
CA ASP A 14 -9.90 -21.23 3.58
C ASP A 14 -11.05 -21.11 2.57
N VAL A 15 -11.44 -19.88 2.23
CA VAL A 15 -12.45 -19.61 1.19
C VAL A 15 -11.96 -20.07 -0.18
N LEU A 16 -10.70 -19.80 -0.54
CA LEU A 16 -10.14 -20.25 -1.81
C LEU A 16 -10.17 -21.78 -1.93
N ARG A 17 -9.80 -22.50 -0.85
CA ARG A 17 -9.87 -23.97 -0.79
C ARG A 17 -11.28 -24.50 -0.90
N ALA A 18 -12.25 -23.84 -0.27
CA ALA A 18 -13.65 -24.22 -0.39
C ALA A 18 -14.15 -24.03 -1.84
N VAL A 19 -13.80 -22.90 -2.48
CA VAL A 19 -14.17 -22.61 -3.87
C VAL A 19 -13.56 -23.61 -4.85
N THR A 20 -12.26 -23.90 -4.74
CA THR A 20 -11.60 -24.91 -5.58
C THR A 20 -12.18 -26.30 -5.37
N ARG A 21 -12.51 -26.68 -4.13
CA ARG A 21 -13.20 -27.93 -3.85
C ARG A 21 -14.57 -28.00 -4.52
N HIS A 22 -15.36 -26.94 -4.44
CA HIS A 22 -16.67 -26.89 -5.10
C HIS A 22 -16.56 -26.94 -6.62
N GLN A 23 -15.56 -26.26 -7.21
CA GLN A 23 -15.30 -26.32 -8.66
C GLN A 23 -14.89 -27.73 -9.12
N ALA A 24 -14.03 -28.42 -8.35
CA ALA A 24 -13.63 -29.79 -8.66
C ALA A 24 -14.77 -30.80 -8.50
N GLN A 25 -15.67 -30.59 -7.54
CA GLN A 25 -16.85 -31.44 -7.33
C GLN A 25 -17.90 -31.26 -8.44
N HIS A 26 -18.00 -30.05 -9.02
CA HIS A 26 -18.97 -29.70 -10.03
C HIS A 26 -18.28 -29.22 -11.31
N GLU A 27 -17.56 -30.11 -11.98
CA GLU A 27 -17.02 -29.82 -13.31
C GLU A 27 -18.15 -29.72 -14.34
N ILE A 28 -18.57 -28.50 -14.63
CA ILE A 28 -19.57 -28.18 -15.65
C ILE A 28 -18.88 -28.24 -17.03
N SER A 29 -18.80 -29.43 -17.62
CA SER A 29 -18.41 -29.60 -19.02
C SER A 29 -19.65 -29.85 -19.86
N ILE A 30 -19.78 -29.12 -20.98
CA ILE A 30 -20.86 -29.32 -21.96
C ILE A 30 -20.94 -30.80 -22.37
N ILE A 31 -19.78 -31.46 -22.49
CA ILE A 31 -19.67 -32.88 -22.86
C ILE A 31 -20.31 -33.78 -21.78
N LYS A 32 -19.99 -33.55 -20.50
CA LYS A 32 -20.58 -34.30 -19.36
C LYS A 32 -22.08 -34.04 -19.21
N LEU A 33 -22.54 -32.83 -19.53
CA LEU A 33 -23.96 -32.49 -19.50
C LEU A 33 -24.74 -33.06 -20.70
N SER A 34 -24.07 -33.28 -21.84
CA SER A 34 -24.67 -33.89 -23.03
C SER A 34 -24.68 -35.42 -23.03
N GLU A 35 -23.89 -36.06 -22.16
CA GLU A 35 -23.83 -37.52 -21.98
C GLU A 35 -25.20 -38.17 -21.67
N PRO A 36 -26.05 -37.65 -20.77
CA PRO A 36 -27.39 -38.21 -20.56
C PRO A 36 -28.32 -38.04 -21.76
N ILE A 37 -28.12 -37.01 -22.59
CA ILE A 37 -28.94 -36.77 -23.79
C ILE A 37 -28.57 -37.75 -24.92
N THR A 38 -27.28 -38.06 -25.06
CA THR A 38 -26.74 -38.98 -26.08
C THR A 38 -26.84 -40.45 -25.65
N SER A 39 -26.80 -40.76 -24.36
CA SER A 39 -27.00 -42.13 -23.86
C SER A 39 -28.46 -42.61 -23.93
N HIS A 40 -29.44 -41.70 -23.97
CA HIS A 40 -30.83 -42.07 -24.24
C HIS A 40 -31.09 -42.51 -25.69
N THR A 41 -30.13 -42.30 -26.60
CA THR A 41 -30.11 -42.94 -27.91
C THR A 41 -29.26 -44.22 -27.89
N ALA A 42 -29.57 -45.16 -26.98
CA ALA A 42 -28.96 -46.48 -27.02
C ALA A 42 -29.54 -47.28 -28.22
N PRO A 43 -28.71 -47.95 -29.04
CA PRO A 43 -29.17 -48.74 -30.17
C PRO A 43 -29.77 -50.07 -29.67
N GLU A 44 -31.03 -50.30 -30.00
CA GLU A 44 -31.64 -51.64 -30.00
C GLU A 44 -30.77 -52.60 -30.84
N PRO A 45 -30.39 -53.80 -30.33
CA PRO A 45 -29.36 -54.65 -30.94
C PRO A 45 -29.87 -55.47 -32.16
N ARG A 46 -30.79 -54.93 -32.96
CA ARG A 46 -31.45 -55.68 -34.06
C ARG A 46 -31.50 -55.00 -35.42
N GLN A 47 -30.67 -53.99 -35.68
CA GLN A 47 -30.58 -53.42 -37.03
C GLN A 47 -29.25 -53.76 -37.70
N ARG A 48 -29.33 -54.63 -38.72
CA ARG A 48 -28.33 -54.76 -39.78
C ARG A 48 -28.12 -53.38 -40.40
N THR A 49 -27.00 -52.73 -40.10
CA THR A 49 -26.59 -51.48 -40.73
C THR A 49 -25.65 -51.81 -41.89
N SER A 50 -26.14 -51.65 -43.11
CA SER A 50 -25.29 -51.51 -44.29
C SER A 50 -24.59 -50.16 -44.23
N ASP A 51 -23.29 -50.18 -44.53
CA ASP A 51 -22.33 -49.07 -44.54
C ASP A 51 -22.91 -47.70 -44.95
N ALA A 52 -23.02 -46.78 -44.00
CA ALA A 52 -23.12 -45.33 -44.28
C ALA A 52 -22.75 -44.40 -43.11
N SER A 53 -22.51 -44.89 -41.87
CA SER A 53 -22.38 -43.99 -40.71
C SER A 53 -21.41 -44.50 -39.64
N ASN A 54 -20.10 -44.46 -39.90
CA ASN A 54 -19.07 -44.76 -38.89
C ASN A 54 -17.97 -43.68 -38.83
N SER A 55 -18.28 -42.42 -39.12
CA SER A 55 -17.30 -41.32 -39.03
C SER A 55 -17.22 -40.65 -37.64
N CYS A 56 -17.83 -41.21 -36.59
CA CYS A 56 -17.99 -40.54 -35.30
C CYS A 56 -17.33 -41.31 -34.13
N LEU A 57 -16.17 -41.91 -34.36
CA LEU A 57 -15.38 -42.58 -33.30
C LEU A 57 -14.30 -41.68 -32.68
N GLU A 58 -14.20 -40.42 -33.08
CA GLU A 58 -13.33 -39.44 -32.44
C GLU A 58 -14.20 -38.62 -31.47
N GLY A 59 -13.88 -38.65 -30.18
CA GLY A 59 -14.74 -38.14 -29.10
C GLY A 59 -15.24 -36.71 -29.35
N PRO A 60 -16.43 -36.34 -28.83
CA PRO A 60 -17.12 -35.10 -29.17
C PRO A 60 -16.25 -33.90 -28.79
N THR A 61 -15.66 -33.26 -29.81
CA THR A 61 -15.04 -31.95 -29.66
C THR A 61 -16.09 -30.89 -30.02
N PRO A 62 -16.09 -29.72 -29.37
CA PRO A 62 -17.14 -28.71 -29.58
C PRO A 62 -17.25 -28.24 -31.05
N ALA A 63 -16.15 -28.29 -31.81
CA ALA A 63 -16.16 -28.00 -33.25
C ALA A 63 -16.73 -29.16 -34.11
N SER A 64 -16.60 -30.42 -33.67
CA SER A 64 -17.18 -31.56 -34.41
C SER A 64 -18.70 -31.60 -34.25
N LEU A 65 -19.22 -31.20 -33.08
CA LEU A 65 -20.66 -31.19 -32.80
C LEU A 65 -21.45 -30.27 -33.74
N GLU A 66 -20.91 -29.09 -34.08
CA GLU A 66 -21.55 -28.16 -35.01
C GLU A 66 -21.62 -28.76 -36.44
N ALA A 67 -20.54 -29.38 -36.89
CA ALA A 67 -20.49 -30.06 -38.18
C ALA A 67 -21.45 -31.26 -38.24
N ASP A 68 -21.52 -32.05 -37.16
CA ASP A 68 -22.43 -33.18 -37.04
C ASP A 68 -23.91 -32.72 -37.07
N LEU A 69 -24.26 -31.66 -36.35
CA LEU A 69 -25.62 -31.10 -36.36
C LEU A 69 -26.03 -30.59 -37.74
N ALA A 70 -25.11 -29.94 -38.47
CA ALA A 70 -25.35 -29.50 -39.84
C ALA A 70 -25.56 -30.71 -40.78
N HIS A 71 -24.71 -31.73 -40.67
CA HIS A 71 -24.83 -32.97 -41.44
C HIS A 71 -26.16 -33.71 -41.16
N TYR A 72 -26.54 -33.87 -39.89
CA TYR A 72 -27.81 -34.50 -39.52
C TYR A 72 -29.02 -33.70 -40.01
N SER A 73 -28.98 -32.37 -39.93
CA SER A 73 -30.04 -31.50 -40.47
C SER A 73 -30.25 -31.76 -41.97
N GLU A 74 -29.16 -31.82 -42.75
CA GLU A 74 -29.22 -32.10 -44.17
C GLU A 74 -29.71 -33.53 -44.45
N LEU A 75 -29.16 -34.53 -43.76
CA LEU A 75 -29.57 -35.93 -43.90
C LEU A 75 -31.05 -36.13 -43.58
N PHE A 76 -31.54 -35.58 -42.47
CA PHE A 76 -32.95 -35.67 -42.09
C PHE A 76 -33.86 -34.90 -43.05
N SER A 77 -33.41 -33.78 -43.60
CA SER A 77 -34.17 -33.06 -44.63
C SER A 77 -34.36 -33.89 -45.90
N LYS A 78 -33.30 -34.58 -46.36
CA LYS A 78 -33.33 -35.48 -47.52
C LYS A 78 -34.17 -36.72 -47.24
N LEU A 79 -34.00 -37.33 -46.07
CA LEU A 79 -34.77 -38.51 -45.65
C LEU A 79 -36.25 -38.19 -45.53
N ARG A 80 -36.59 -37.03 -44.95
CA ARG A 80 -37.98 -36.56 -44.86
C ARG A 80 -38.59 -36.37 -46.26
N PHE A 81 -37.87 -35.75 -47.19
CA PHE A 81 -38.35 -35.58 -48.56
C PHE A 81 -38.57 -36.93 -49.24
N SER A 82 -37.58 -37.82 -49.21
CA SER A 82 -37.66 -39.17 -49.79
C SER A 82 -38.80 -39.99 -49.19
N TYR A 83 -38.99 -39.95 -47.88
CA TYR A 83 -40.06 -40.69 -47.21
C TYR A 83 -41.44 -40.17 -47.58
N VAL A 84 -41.64 -38.85 -47.57
CA VAL A 84 -42.92 -38.25 -47.96
C VAL A 84 -43.23 -38.56 -49.42
N GLU A 85 -42.24 -38.46 -50.31
CA GLU A 85 -42.40 -38.82 -51.72
C GLU A 85 -42.74 -40.31 -51.89
N GLN A 86 -42.04 -41.20 -51.20
CA GLN A 86 -42.31 -42.64 -51.28
C GLN A 86 -43.70 -42.99 -50.76
N VAL A 87 -44.09 -42.48 -49.58
CA VAL A 87 -45.41 -42.75 -48.99
C VAL A 87 -46.52 -42.17 -49.85
N THR A 88 -46.32 -41.00 -50.47
CA THR A 88 -47.32 -40.41 -51.38
C THR A 88 -47.45 -41.22 -52.66
N LYS A 89 -46.32 -41.65 -53.26
CA LYS A 89 -46.32 -42.56 -54.42
C LYS A 89 -47.03 -43.88 -54.11
N GLU A 90 -46.70 -44.51 -52.98
CA GLU A 90 -47.33 -45.76 -52.57
C GLU A 90 -48.84 -45.59 -52.32
N LYS A 91 -49.25 -44.56 -51.57
CA LYS A 91 -50.67 -44.26 -51.34
C LYS A 91 -51.43 -44.00 -52.63
N PHE A 92 -50.82 -43.29 -53.59
CA PHE A 92 -51.42 -43.03 -54.89
C PHE A 92 -51.62 -44.31 -55.70
N ILE A 93 -50.59 -45.15 -55.80
CA ILE A 93 -50.69 -46.46 -56.48
C ILE A 93 -51.76 -47.31 -55.80
N ARG A 94 -51.78 -47.37 -54.46
CA ARG A 94 -52.77 -48.14 -53.71
C ARG A 94 -54.19 -47.60 -53.87
N ALA A 95 -54.36 -46.29 -54.04
CA ALA A 95 -55.67 -45.69 -54.30
C ALA A 95 -56.22 -46.03 -55.70
N ILE A 96 -55.34 -46.18 -56.69
CA ILE A 96 -55.71 -46.51 -58.08
C ILE A 96 -55.84 -48.02 -58.31
N VAL A 97 -54.95 -48.82 -57.71
CA VAL A 97 -54.84 -50.28 -57.92
C VAL A 97 -55.56 -51.08 -56.84
N GLY A 98 -55.90 -50.47 -55.69
CA GLY A 98 -56.62 -51.12 -54.61
C GLY A 98 -58.05 -51.46 -54.99
N ASP A 99 -58.52 -52.63 -54.56
CA ASP A 99 -59.88 -53.11 -54.78
C ASP A 99 -60.56 -53.30 -53.41
N PRO A 100 -61.54 -52.46 -53.01
CA PRO A 100 -62.19 -51.41 -53.80
C PRO A 100 -61.37 -50.10 -53.93
N PRO A 101 -61.58 -49.30 -54.99
CA PRO A 101 -60.88 -48.04 -55.21
C PRO A 101 -61.18 -47.04 -54.10
N LEU A 102 -60.15 -46.35 -53.65
CA LEU A 102 -60.22 -45.44 -52.50
C LEU A 102 -60.81 -44.09 -52.96
N ILE A 103 -62.14 -43.97 -52.93
CA ILE A 103 -62.86 -42.74 -53.27
C ILE A 103 -62.99 -41.90 -52.00
N VAL A 104 -62.19 -40.84 -51.91
CA VAL A 104 -62.29 -39.90 -50.79
C VAL A 104 -63.61 -39.14 -50.88
N SER A 105 -64.49 -39.36 -49.91
CA SER A 105 -65.78 -38.68 -49.87
C SER A 105 -65.64 -37.23 -49.39
N MET A 106 -66.56 -36.35 -49.82
CA MET A 106 -66.58 -34.95 -49.34
C MET A 106 -66.71 -34.87 -47.81
N GLN A 107 -67.42 -35.83 -47.20
CA GLN A 107 -67.58 -35.90 -45.75
C GLN A 107 -66.28 -36.24 -45.04
N GLU A 108 -65.51 -37.21 -45.55
CA GLU A 108 -64.18 -37.54 -45.02
C GLU A 108 -63.20 -36.37 -45.11
N ASN A 109 -63.22 -35.62 -46.22
CA ASN A 109 -62.42 -34.41 -46.36
C ASN A 109 -62.76 -33.36 -45.29
N LEU A 110 -64.05 -33.09 -45.07
CA LEU A 110 -64.49 -32.16 -44.04
C LEU A 110 -64.10 -32.60 -42.62
N GLU A 111 -64.14 -33.90 -42.33
CA GLU A 111 -63.66 -34.42 -41.05
C GLU A 111 -62.15 -34.29 -40.88
N LEU A 112 -61.38 -34.59 -41.94
CA LEU A 112 -59.92 -34.43 -41.94
C LEU A 112 -59.51 -32.98 -41.80
N GLU A 113 -60.23 -32.04 -42.43
CA GLU A 113 -60.03 -30.60 -42.25
C GLU A 113 -60.25 -30.18 -40.80
N LYS A 114 -61.34 -30.64 -40.16
CA LYS A 114 -61.60 -30.35 -38.74
C LYS A 114 -60.48 -30.88 -37.83
N ARG A 115 -60.04 -32.14 -38.04
CA ARG A 115 -58.93 -32.73 -37.28
C ARG A 115 -57.62 -31.99 -37.51
N ASN A 116 -57.32 -31.61 -38.75
CA ASN A 116 -56.13 -30.83 -39.09
C ASN A 116 -56.16 -29.42 -38.48
N LEU A 117 -57.32 -28.77 -38.38
CA LEU A 117 -57.44 -27.48 -37.71
C LEU A 117 -57.15 -27.59 -36.22
N GLY A 118 -57.66 -28.63 -35.54
CA GLY A 118 -57.33 -28.92 -34.14
C GLY A 118 -55.83 -29.15 -33.94
N ALA A 119 -55.25 -30.08 -34.71
CA ALA A 119 -53.82 -30.38 -34.64
C ALA A 119 -52.94 -29.15 -34.99
N LYS A 120 -53.36 -28.30 -35.93
CA LYS A 120 -52.66 -27.04 -36.24
C LYS A 120 -52.70 -26.04 -35.09
N ALA A 121 -53.82 -25.95 -34.38
CA ALA A 121 -53.96 -25.08 -33.22
C ALA A 121 -53.04 -25.54 -32.08
N GLU A 122 -53.04 -26.84 -31.78
CA GLU A 122 -52.15 -27.46 -30.78
C GLU A 122 -50.66 -27.30 -31.15
N LEU A 123 -50.31 -27.52 -32.43
CA LEU A 123 -48.94 -27.32 -32.89
C LEU A 123 -48.52 -25.85 -32.75
N LYS A 124 -49.44 -24.91 -32.96
CA LYS A 124 -49.16 -23.47 -32.81
C LYS A 124 -48.94 -23.10 -31.36
N SER A 125 -49.74 -23.61 -30.42
CA SER A 125 -49.51 -23.36 -28.99
C SER A 125 -48.19 -23.97 -28.54
N LEU A 126 -47.91 -25.22 -28.91
CA LEU A 126 -46.66 -25.88 -28.53
C LEU A 126 -45.42 -25.16 -29.09
N LYS A 127 -45.50 -24.66 -30.33
CA LYS A 127 -44.42 -23.83 -30.92
C LYS A 127 -44.19 -22.54 -30.15
N GLN A 128 -45.25 -21.89 -29.70
CA GLN A 128 -45.15 -20.68 -28.90
C GLN A 128 -44.54 -20.97 -27.52
N ASP A 129 -44.94 -22.08 -26.89
CA ASP A 129 -44.38 -22.52 -25.60
C ASP A 129 -42.89 -22.84 -25.74
N VAL A 130 -42.49 -23.59 -26.76
CA VAL A 130 -41.08 -23.91 -27.05
C VAL A 130 -40.29 -22.63 -27.32
N ALA A 131 -40.81 -21.70 -28.12
CA ALA A 131 -40.14 -20.42 -28.37
C ALA A 131 -39.92 -19.64 -27.07
N SER A 132 -40.95 -19.55 -26.21
CA SER A 132 -40.83 -18.88 -24.91
C SER A 132 -39.83 -19.55 -23.97
N MET A 133 -39.73 -20.89 -24.02
CA MET A 133 -38.76 -21.65 -23.24
C MET A 133 -37.34 -21.42 -23.75
N VAL A 134 -37.13 -21.36 -25.06
CA VAL A 134 -35.83 -21.04 -25.68
C VAL A 134 -35.39 -19.63 -25.27
N ASP A 135 -36.26 -18.64 -25.37
CA ASP A 135 -35.96 -17.27 -24.93
C ASP A 135 -35.57 -17.22 -23.44
N GLY A 136 -36.31 -17.95 -22.60
CA GLY A 136 -36.00 -18.08 -21.17
C GLY A 136 -34.67 -18.77 -20.90
N LEU A 137 -34.30 -19.77 -21.70
CA LEU A 137 -33.00 -20.44 -21.61
C LEU A 137 -31.85 -19.54 -22.05
N GLU A 138 -32.03 -18.76 -23.12
CA GLU A 138 -31.02 -17.79 -23.57
C GLU A 138 -30.74 -16.72 -22.53
N LEU A 139 -31.79 -16.15 -21.91
CA LEU A 139 -31.64 -15.16 -20.85
C LEU A 139 -30.85 -15.74 -19.67
N LYS A 140 -31.24 -16.94 -19.21
CA LYS A 140 -30.53 -17.63 -18.12
C LYS A 140 -29.08 -17.95 -18.50
N ALA A 141 -28.82 -18.37 -19.73
CA ALA A 141 -27.47 -18.65 -20.22
C ALA A 141 -26.59 -17.38 -20.19
N ARG A 142 -27.11 -16.23 -20.62
CA ARG A 142 -26.40 -14.95 -20.56
C ARG A 142 -26.15 -14.48 -19.13
N GLU A 143 -27.12 -14.66 -18.23
CA GLU A 143 -26.92 -14.33 -16.81
C GLU A 143 -25.87 -15.25 -16.16
N LEU A 144 -25.91 -16.55 -16.47
CA LEU A 144 -24.95 -17.53 -15.94
C LEU A 144 -23.53 -17.25 -16.44
N SER A 145 -23.35 -16.86 -17.70
CA SER A 145 -22.03 -16.52 -18.23
C SER A 145 -21.45 -15.27 -17.56
N GLN A 146 -22.28 -14.25 -17.31
CA GLN A 146 -21.86 -13.05 -16.55
C GLN A 146 -21.50 -13.37 -15.10
N LYS A 147 -22.31 -14.20 -14.42
CA LYS A 147 -22.02 -14.65 -13.05
C LYS A 147 -20.72 -15.47 -13.00
N TYR A 148 -20.53 -16.36 -13.97
CA TYR A 148 -19.34 -17.20 -14.06
C TYR A 148 -18.06 -16.39 -14.27
N THR A 149 -18.05 -15.47 -15.25
CA THR A 149 -16.91 -14.57 -15.49
C THR A 149 -16.58 -13.70 -14.27
N ARG A 150 -17.60 -13.20 -13.56
CA ARG A 150 -17.41 -12.48 -12.31
C ARG A 150 -16.77 -13.34 -11.22
N ILE A 151 -17.26 -14.56 -11.02
CA ILE A 151 -16.70 -15.50 -10.03
C ILE A 151 -15.25 -15.82 -10.38
N GLN A 152 -14.92 -16.07 -11.64
CA GLN A 152 -13.53 -16.30 -12.08
C GLN A 152 -12.62 -15.12 -11.72
N LEU A 153 -13.07 -13.89 -12.01
CA LEU A 153 -12.31 -12.67 -11.69
C LEU A 153 -12.12 -12.52 -10.16
N GLU A 154 -13.19 -12.70 -9.38
CA GLU A 154 -13.12 -12.64 -7.92
C GLU A 154 -12.21 -13.74 -7.35
N THR A 155 -12.21 -14.93 -7.94
CA THR A 155 -11.32 -16.04 -7.56
C THR A 155 -9.86 -15.69 -7.82
N ALA A 156 -9.53 -15.15 -9.01
CA ALA A 156 -8.17 -14.71 -9.33
C ALA A 156 -7.68 -13.61 -8.36
N ARG A 157 -8.55 -12.65 -8.02
CA ARG A 157 -8.23 -11.63 -6.99
C ARG A 157 -7.98 -12.26 -5.62
N LEU A 158 -8.75 -13.28 -5.25
CA LEU A 158 -8.60 -13.99 -3.98
C LEU A 158 -7.28 -14.78 -3.92
N GLU A 159 -6.77 -15.28 -5.05
CA GLU A 159 -5.46 -15.92 -5.16
C GLU A 159 -4.30 -14.94 -4.96
N GLU A 160 -4.40 -13.72 -5.51
CA GLU A 160 -3.37 -12.69 -5.39
C GLU A 160 -3.29 -12.06 -3.99
N LEU A 161 -4.42 -11.94 -3.31
CA LEU A 161 -4.54 -11.22 -2.04
C LEU A 161 -3.60 -11.75 -0.93
N PRO A 162 -3.52 -13.08 -0.67
CA PRO A 162 -2.58 -13.63 0.29
C PRO A 162 -1.13 -13.23 0.01
N VAL A 163 -0.69 -13.28 -1.24
CA VAL A 163 0.69 -12.93 -1.63
C VAL A 163 0.96 -11.46 -1.33
N LYS A 164 0.04 -10.56 -1.71
CA LYS A 164 0.14 -9.12 -1.43
C LYS A 164 0.16 -8.83 0.08
N ILE A 165 -0.67 -9.52 0.87
CA ILE A 165 -0.68 -9.37 2.33
C ILE A 165 0.66 -9.80 2.94
N HIS A 166 1.22 -10.94 2.50
CA HIS A 166 2.53 -11.40 3.00
C HIS A 166 3.65 -10.42 2.62
N GLY A 167 3.66 -9.89 1.39
CA GLY A 167 4.63 -8.87 0.97
C GLY A 167 4.52 -7.57 1.75
N LEU A 168 3.31 -7.09 2.03
CA LEU A 168 3.12 -5.91 2.89
C LEU A 168 3.55 -6.18 4.33
N GLN A 169 3.33 -7.40 4.84
CA GLN A 169 3.77 -7.79 6.18
C GLN A 169 5.30 -7.85 6.28
N SER A 170 5.99 -8.38 5.27
CA SER A 170 7.46 -8.40 5.25
C SER A 170 8.01 -6.98 5.17
N GLN A 171 7.48 -6.12 4.30
CA GLN A 171 7.88 -4.71 4.22
C GLN A 171 7.65 -3.97 5.54
N VAL A 172 6.52 -4.19 6.22
CA VAL A 172 6.27 -3.60 7.54
C VAL A 172 7.27 -4.12 8.58
N ALA A 173 7.64 -5.40 8.52
CA ALA A 173 8.64 -5.98 9.43
C ALA A 173 10.04 -5.40 9.16
N GLU A 174 10.42 -5.26 7.89
CA GLU A 174 11.67 -4.62 7.45
C GLU A 174 11.74 -3.17 7.89
N LEU A 175 10.68 -2.38 7.67
CA LEU A 175 10.63 -0.98 8.10
C LEU A 175 10.71 -0.85 9.63
N LYS A 176 10.10 -1.78 10.38
CA LYS A 176 10.22 -1.81 11.84
C LYS A 176 11.63 -2.20 12.30
N ALA A 177 12.26 -3.16 11.62
CA ALA A 177 13.63 -3.58 11.92
C ALA A 177 14.63 -2.47 11.59
N ALA A 178 14.52 -1.86 10.41
CA ALA A 178 15.33 -0.72 9.99
C ALA A 178 15.19 0.45 10.97
N ARG A 179 13.97 0.74 11.43
CA ARG A 179 13.72 1.74 12.48
C ARG A 179 14.39 1.40 13.82
N ALA A 180 14.39 0.12 14.21
CA ALA A 180 15.04 -0.33 15.44
C ALA A 180 16.58 -0.25 15.36
N THR A 181 17.16 -0.41 14.17
CA THR A 181 18.61 -0.37 13.97
C THR A 181 19.17 1.01 13.63
N ALA A 182 18.34 1.93 13.11
CA ALA A 182 18.81 3.18 12.50
C ALA A 182 19.21 4.29 13.49
N ASP A 183 18.74 4.29 14.74
CA ASP A 183 18.87 5.48 15.58
C ASP A 183 19.60 5.25 16.91
N SER A 184 20.73 5.95 17.03
CA SER A 184 21.45 6.21 18.28
C SER A 184 20.65 7.11 19.25
N ASN A 185 19.51 7.67 18.82
CA ASN A 185 18.68 8.59 19.59
C ASN A 185 17.24 8.05 19.78
N PRO A 186 16.80 7.76 21.02
CA PRO A 186 15.49 7.17 21.31
C PRO A 186 14.30 8.08 20.95
N ASP A 187 14.53 9.40 20.85
CA ASP A 187 13.52 10.40 20.49
C ASP A 187 13.00 10.26 19.04
N MET A 188 13.82 9.74 18.13
CA MET A 188 13.44 9.53 16.72
C MET A 188 12.56 8.28 16.54
N ASN A 189 12.57 7.39 17.54
CA ASN A 189 11.77 6.17 17.57
C ASN A 189 10.40 6.32 18.27
N LEU A 190 10.00 7.55 18.58
CA LEU A 190 8.72 7.83 19.19
C LEU A 190 7.54 7.67 18.20
N PRO A 191 6.37 7.19 18.65
CA PRO A 191 5.14 7.23 17.86
C PRO A 191 4.73 8.67 17.57
N LEU A 192 4.02 8.89 16.46
CA LEU A 192 3.65 10.22 15.94
C LEU A 192 2.98 11.14 16.98
N THR A 193 2.20 10.57 17.89
CA THR A 193 1.56 11.34 18.97
C THR A 193 2.57 11.87 19.98
N LYS A 194 3.58 11.07 20.33
CA LYS A 194 4.65 11.46 21.25
C LYS A 194 5.62 12.44 20.59
N THR A 195 5.96 12.25 19.30
CA THR A 195 6.80 13.22 18.57
C THR A 195 6.13 14.58 18.48
N ARG A 196 4.82 14.65 18.18
CA ARG A 196 4.09 15.92 18.19
C ARG A 196 4.14 16.64 19.53
N ARG A 197 3.98 15.90 20.64
CA ARG A 197 4.10 16.46 21.99
C ARG A 197 5.51 16.98 22.28
N LEU A 198 6.53 16.21 21.92
CA LEU A 198 7.93 16.60 22.07
C LEU A 198 8.25 17.87 21.27
N VAL A 199 7.77 17.95 20.02
CA VAL A 199 7.91 19.13 19.16
C VAL A 199 7.22 20.34 19.79
N SER A 200 5.98 20.21 20.26
CA SER A 200 5.29 21.32 20.93
C SER A 200 6.00 21.78 22.20
N HIS A 201 6.60 20.86 22.95
CA HIS A 201 7.34 21.19 24.16
C HIS A 201 8.63 21.95 23.84
N ARG A 202 9.45 21.45 22.90
CA ARG A 202 10.66 22.15 22.45
C ARG A 202 10.35 23.51 21.82
N GLN A 203 9.22 23.65 21.12
CA GLN A 203 8.78 24.95 20.60
C GLN A 203 8.45 25.93 21.73
N ALA A 204 7.81 25.48 22.81
CA ALA A 204 7.55 26.32 23.97
C ALA A 204 8.85 26.75 24.67
N GLU A 205 9.77 25.81 24.90
CA GLU A 205 11.10 26.11 25.46
C GLU A 205 11.86 27.11 24.58
N GLN A 206 11.83 26.92 23.26
CA GLN A 206 12.48 27.83 22.32
C GLN A 206 11.87 29.24 22.40
N GLN A 207 10.56 29.36 22.56
CA GLN A 207 9.90 30.65 22.76
C GLN A 207 10.28 31.31 24.09
N GLU A 208 10.39 30.53 25.17
CA GLU A 208 10.84 31.03 26.48
C GLU A 208 12.28 31.55 26.41
N VAL A 209 13.21 30.77 25.87
CA VAL A 209 14.61 31.19 25.68
C VAL A 209 14.71 32.43 24.78
N THR A 210 13.86 32.51 23.74
CA THR A 210 13.83 33.69 22.86
C THR A 210 13.37 34.93 23.63
N ARG A 211 12.34 34.82 24.48
CA ARG A 211 11.88 35.92 25.35
C ARG A 211 12.94 36.34 26.36
N GLU A 212 13.68 35.38 26.93
CA GLU A 212 14.79 35.67 27.85
C GLU A 212 15.93 36.40 27.12
N LEU A 213 16.27 35.96 25.91
CA LEU A 213 17.26 36.63 25.06
C LEU A 213 16.83 38.05 24.73
N GLU A 214 15.58 38.27 24.32
CA GLU A 214 15.03 39.61 24.07
C GLU A 214 15.08 40.49 25.33
N ALA A 215 14.71 39.94 26.49
CA ALA A 215 14.79 40.65 27.76
C ALA A 215 16.23 41.03 28.13
N LEU A 216 17.20 40.12 27.92
CA LEU A 216 18.62 40.41 28.15
C LEU A 216 19.16 41.42 27.13
N GLN A 217 18.78 41.31 25.86
CA GLN A 217 19.13 42.28 24.82
C GLN A 217 18.61 43.68 25.13
N SER A 218 17.41 43.80 25.72
CA SER A 218 16.88 45.10 26.16
C SER A 218 17.64 45.71 27.35
N LYS A 219 18.26 44.88 28.20
CA LYS A 219 19.05 45.32 29.38
C LYS A 219 20.49 45.67 29.03
N LEU A 220 21.06 45.05 28.00
CA LEU A 220 22.43 45.31 27.50
C LEU A 220 22.75 46.80 27.27
N PRO A 221 21.94 47.60 26.56
CA PRO A 221 22.29 49.01 26.29
C PRO A 221 22.33 49.86 27.56
N ARG A 222 21.45 49.59 28.54
CA ARG A 222 21.48 50.31 29.83
C ARG A 222 22.74 49.98 30.61
N LYS A 223 23.11 48.69 30.68
CA LYS A 223 24.35 48.25 31.33
C LYS A 223 25.60 48.76 30.62
N ARG A 224 25.61 48.82 29.29
CA ARG A 224 26.69 49.47 28.53
C ARG A 224 26.85 50.95 28.90
N LYS A 225 25.74 51.71 28.94
CA LYS A 225 25.77 53.12 29.36
C LYS A 225 26.21 53.30 30.82
N GLU A 226 25.82 52.40 31.72
CA GLU A 226 26.30 52.42 33.11
C GLU A 226 27.80 52.17 33.20
N VAL A 227 28.33 51.21 32.42
CA VAL A 227 29.77 50.94 32.35
C VAL A 227 30.52 52.14 31.77
N GLU A 228 30.08 52.70 30.64
CA GLU A 228 30.67 53.89 30.03
C GLU A 228 30.69 55.07 31.01
N ARG A 229 29.62 55.27 31.79
CA ARG A 229 29.56 56.31 32.83
C ARG A 229 30.58 56.06 33.95
N LEU A 230 30.65 54.83 34.46
CA LEU A 230 31.61 54.48 35.52
C LEU A 230 33.06 54.58 35.04
N GLU A 231 33.34 54.23 33.77
CA GLU A 231 34.65 54.44 33.15
C GLU A 231 35.00 55.93 33.06
N ALA A 232 34.03 56.77 32.67
CA ALA A 232 34.20 58.23 32.66
C ALA A 232 34.44 58.82 34.07
N GLU A 233 33.82 58.23 35.11
CA GLU A 233 34.03 58.63 36.51
C GLU A 233 35.36 58.10 37.09
N LEU A 234 35.84 56.93 36.64
CA LEU A 234 37.12 56.34 37.07
C LEU A 234 38.34 57.08 36.52
N GLY A 235 38.33 57.51 35.25
CA GLY A 235 39.43 58.26 34.64
C GLY A 235 39.96 59.45 35.48
N PRO A 236 39.11 60.40 35.93
CA PRO A 236 39.54 61.50 36.78
C PRO A 236 39.96 61.06 38.19
N LEU A 237 39.42 59.96 38.72
CA LEU A 237 39.84 59.41 40.02
C LEU A 237 41.21 58.73 39.94
N GLU A 238 41.49 58.02 38.84
CA GLU A 238 42.78 57.40 38.60
C GLU A 238 43.88 58.44 38.40
N THR A 239 43.61 59.51 37.63
CA THR A 239 44.55 60.63 37.48
C THR A 239 44.77 61.34 38.81
N LYS A 240 43.72 61.60 39.60
CA LYS A 240 43.86 62.13 40.99
C LYS A 240 44.70 61.20 41.87
N ARG A 241 44.51 59.88 41.79
CA ARG A 241 45.31 58.89 42.53
C ARG A 241 46.77 58.88 42.08
N GLN A 242 47.03 59.01 40.78
CA GLN A 242 48.39 59.08 40.25
C GLN A 242 49.07 60.37 40.70
N ASN A 243 48.38 61.51 40.63
CA ASN A 243 48.88 62.81 41.08
C ASN A 243 49.15 62.83 42.59
N SER A 244 48.27 62.26 43.42
CA SER A 244 48.49 62.17 44.86
C SER A 244 49.63 61.22 45.22
N ARG A 245 49.78 60.09 44.49
CA ARG A 245 50.94 59.19 44.63
C ARG A 245 52.24 59.87 44.21
N ALA A 246 52.23 60.63 43.11
CA ALA A 246 53.38 61.40 42.67
C ALA A 246 53.76 62.47 43.70
N ALA A 247 52.78 63.26 44.18
CA ALA A 247 52.98 64.24 45.23
C ALA A 247 53.51 63.62 46.53
N ALA A 248 52.98 62.46 46.95
CA ALA A 248 53.48 61.74 48.12
C ALA A 248 54.91 61.22 47.93
N ARG A 249 55.26 60.72 46.73
CA ARG A 249 56.63 60.31 46.38
C ARG A 249 57.59 61.51 46.37
N GLU A 250 57.17 62.64 45.83
CA GLU A 250 57.96 63.86 45.87
C GLU A 250 58.10 64.42 47.29
N ALA A 251 57.05 64.38 48.10
CA ALA A 251 57.12 64.76 49.52
C ALA A 251 58.06 63.84 50.29
N LYS A 252 58.05 62.54 50.01
CA LYS A 252 59.01 61.58 50.56
C LYS A 252 60.43 61.91 50.11
N ARG A 253 60.66 62.18 48.82
CA ARG A 253 61.96 62.63 48.30
C ARG A 253 62.41 63.95 48.92
N ARG A 254 61.51 64.93 49.11
CA ARG A 254 61.82 66.20 49.79
C ARG A 254 62.17 65.99 51.26
N LYS A 255 61.48 65.07 51.95
CA LYS A 255 61.79 64.69 53.34
C LYS A 255 63.12 63.93 53.45
N GLU A 256 63.39 63.00 52.54
CA GLU A 256 64.66 62.27 52.46
C GLU A 256 65.82 63.23 52.10
N ALA A 257 65.61 64.21 51.21
CA ALA A 257 66.59 65.24 50.89
C ALA A 257 66.79 66.25 52.06
N ALA A 258 65.74 66.58 52.80
CA ALA A 258 65.83 67.46 53.97
C ALA A 258 66.46 66.78 55.20
N LEU A 259 66.24 65.46 55.39
CA LEU A 259 66.88 64.67 56.45
C LEU A 259 68.28 64.18 56.07
N GLY A 260 68.57 64.07 54.76
CA GLY A 260 69.86 63.66 54.23
C GLY A 260 71.00 64.67 54.44
N GLY A 261 70.71 65.90 54.86
CA GLY A 261 71.75 66.88 55.21
C GLY A 261 72.32 66.72 56.63
N VAL A 262 71.54 66.19 57.57
CA VAL A 262 71.95 66.15 58.99
C VAL A 262 72.80 64.92 59.31
N GLY A 263 72.61 63.82 58.56
CA GLY A 263 73.44 62.60 58.69
C GLY A 263 74.85 62.78 58.14
N ASP A 264 74.99 63.39 56.95
CA ASP A 264 76.29 63.63 56.32
C ASP A 264 77.16 64.63 57.10
N ASP A 265 76.56 65.68 57.69
CA ASP A 265 77.30 66.62 58.55
C ASP A 265 77.82 65.95 59.84
N LEU A 266 77.06 65.00 60.40
CA LEU A 266 77.48 64.24 61.58
C LEU A 266 78.55 63.19 61.23
N GLU A 267 78.45 62.54 60.08
CA GLU A 267 79.48 61.61 59.60
C GLU A 267 80.78 62.32 59.22
N GLN A 268 80.70 63.50 58.58
CA GLN A 268 81.87 64.32 58.28
C GLN A 268 82.55 64.81 59.57
N ARG A 269 81.79 65.24 60.58
CA ARG A 269 82.34 65.56 61.91
C ARG A 269 82.98 64.35 62.56
N ALA A 270 82.34 63.18 62.55
CA ALA A 270 82.90 61.96 63.13
C ALA A 270 84.20 61.51 62.42
N ARG A 271 84.29 61.67 61.09
CA ARG A 271 85.54 61.42 60.35
C ARG A 271 86.63 62.41 60.72
N TRP A 272 86.29 63.69 60.89
CA TRP A 272 87.24 64.72 61.34
C TRP A 272 87.75 64.45 62.77
N TRP A 273 86.85 64.08 63.70
CA TRP A 273 87.21 63.71 65.07
C TRP A 273 88.08 62.45 65.12
N ARG A 274 87.80 61.42 64.31
CA ARG A 274 88.69 60.24 64.23
C ARG A 274 90.03 60.57 63.60
N ALA A 275 90.07 61.46 62.61
CA ALA A 275 91.32 61.91 62.00
C ALA A 275 92.17 62.71 63.01
N SER A 276 91.57 63.61 63.79
CA SER A 276 92.28 64.36 64.84
C SER A 276 92.75 63.45 65.97
N GLU A 277 91.96 62.44 66.35
CA GLU A 277 92.35 61.41 67.31
C GLU A 277 93.51 60.53 66.79
N SER A 278 93.52 60.20 65.48
CA SER A 278 94.64 59.47 64.85
C SER A 278 95.94 60.28 64.81
N ILE A 279 95.85 61.60 64.60
CA ILE A 279 97.02 62.50 64.60
C ILE A 279 97.55 62.66 66.03
N LEU A 280 96.66 62.79 67.02
CA LEU A 280 97.06 62.90 68.43
C LEU A 280 97.69 61.61 68.95
N THR A 281 97.20 60.44 68.54
CA THR A 281 97.80 59.15 68.89
C THR A 281 99.16 58.94 68.21
N GLN A 282 99.34 59.40 66.96
CA GLN A 282 100.66 59.41 66.30
C GLN A 282 101.67 60.37 66.93
N LEU A 283 101.22 61.44 67.59
CA LEU A 283 102.09 62.42 68.27
C LEU A 283 102.50 61.98 69.68
N LEU A 284 101.72 61.08 70.30
CA LEU A 284 101.94 60.57 71.66
C LEU A 284 102.67 59.21 71.70
N ASP A 285 102.85 58.54 70.56
CA ASP A 285 103.70 57.33 70.45
C ASP A 285 105.15 57.69 70.09
N THR A 286 105.83 58.32 71.06
CA THR A 286 107.28 58.18 71.26
C THR A 286 107.53 57.79 72.72
N LYS A 287 107.55 56.47 72.97
CA LYS A 287 108.35 55.89 74.04
C LYS A 287 109.77 55.69 73.49
N SER A 288 110.63 56.67 73.74
CA SER A 288 112.09 56.62 73.93
C SER A 288 112.60 58.05 74.07
#